data_AF-A0A4C1YR50-F1
#
_entry.id   AF-A0A4C1YR50-F1
#
_cell.length_a   1.000
_cell.length_b   1.000
_cell.length_c   1.000
_cell.angle_alpha   90.00
_cell.angle_beta   90.00
_cell.angle_gamma   90.00
#
_symmetry.space_group_name_H-M   'P 1'
#
loop_
_entity.id
_entity.type
_entity.pdbx_description
1 polymer ?
#
loop_
_entity_poly.entity_id
_entity_poly.type
_entity_poly.pdbx_seq_one_letter_code
_entity_poly.pdbx_strand_id
1 'polypeptide(L)'
;MYPTTSSERTPLVQPAYVYESSLSRNYRRRLRNLQCAICVTFIAILTVALLVTVSYNLNQYDTDVDNSTNTGAGGNLTLLPPDMVPLQQLTWPLPDQPPAEWIESMPPSPEAISAAVGSGNAALTAKKRVEATRGSLAPDTPAGRAQRAAATAASVAPLADAAYAAEYATRALLNGEEERGISLIYRVREWNQN
;
A
#
# COMPACT_ATOMS: atom_id res chain seq x y z
N MET A 1 -21.24 11.69 72.62
CA MET A 1 -20.10 12.25 71.85
C MET A 1 -19.51 11.08 71.07
N TYR A 2 -19.84 10.97 69.78
CA TYR A 2 -19.42 9.88 68.90
C TYR A 2 -18.35 10.40 67.94
N PRO A 3 -17.33 9.60 67.60
CA PRO A 3 -16.66 9.70 66.31
C PRO A 3 -17.09 8.53 65.42
N THR A 4 -17.82 8.81 64.34
CA THR A 4 -18.02 7.89 63.21
C THR A 4 -16.98 8.21 62.15
N THR A 5 -16.11 7.24 61.86
CA THR A 5 -15.12 7.32 60.79
C THR A 5 -15.81 7.13 59.44
N SER A 6 -15.76 8.16 58.59
CA SER A 6 -16.25 8.13 57.22
C SER A 6 -15.34 7.25 56.35
N SER A 7 -15.85 6.11 55.90
CA SER A 7 -15.19 5.22 54.95
C SER A 7 -15.70 5.55 53.54
N GLU A 8 -14.99 6.44 52.86
CA GLU A 8 -15.24 6.78 51.46
C GLU A 8 -14.54 5.72 50.58
N ARG A 9 -15.27 4.65 50.25
CA ARG A 9 -14.91 3.72 49.17
C ARG A 9 -15.89 3.94 48.01
N THR A 10 -15.44 4.68 47.01
CA THR A 10 -16.03 4.65 45.66
C THR A 10 -15.95 3.22 45.11
N PRO A 11 -17.06 2.57 44.71
CA PRO A 11 -16.97 1.32 43.97
C PRO A 11 -16.52 1.61 42.53
N LEU A 12 -15.45 0.96 42.06
CA LEU A 12 -15.01 0.94 40.66
C LEU A 12 -16.02 0.17 39.79
N VAL A 13 -17.21 0.72 39.60
CA VAL A 13 -18.14 0.24 38.57
C VAL A 13 -17.73 0.90 37.25
N GLN A 14 -17.06 0.13 36.40
CA GLN A 14 -16.78 0.55 35.02
C GLN A 14 -18.12 0.77 34.31
N PRO A 15 -18.33 1.89 33.60
CA PRO A 15 -19.53 2.09 32.81
C PRO A 15 -19.54 1.06 31.68
N ALA A 16 -20.48 0.12 31.74
CA ALA A 16 -20.79 -0.75 30.62
C ALA A 16 -21.30 0.13 29.47
N TYR A 17 -20.49 0.29 28.43
CA TYR A 17 -20.91 0.96 27.19
C TYR A 17 -22.06 0.15 26.57
N VAL A 18 -23.29 0.63 26.73
CA VAL A 18 -24.55 -0.04 26.33
C VAL A 18 -24.80 0.05 24.80
N TYR A 19 -23.76 0.18 23.97
CA TYR A 19 -23.92 0.42 22.53
C TYR A 19 -23.51 -0.74 21.61
N GLU A 20 -23.01 -1.87 22.11
CA GLU A 20 -22.54 -2.97 21.23
C GLU A 20 -23.55 -4.11 20.98
N SER A 21 -24.66 -4.16 21.71
CA SER A 21 -25.58 -5.31 21.63
C SER A 21 -26.41 -5.35 20.33
N SER A 22 -26.68 -4.20 19.71
CA SER A 22 -27.52 -4.11 18.49
C SER A 22 -26.71 -4.19 17.19
N LEU A 23 -25.46 -3.73 17.18
CA LEU A 23 -24.53 -3.86 16.05
C LEU A 23 -24.11 -5.31 15.82
N SER A 24 -23.87 -6.06 16.89
CA SER A 24 -23.44 -7.47 16.83
C SER A 24 -24.48 -8.41 16.21
N ARG A 25 -25.79 -8.15 16.38
CA ARG A 25 -26.86 -9.00 15.80
C ARG A 25 -27.00 -8.80 14.29
N ASN A 26 -26.90 -7.55 13.81
CA ASN A 26 -26.91 -7.25 12.38
C ASN A 26 -25.63 -7.73 11.68
N TYR A 27 -24.48 -7.68 12.37
CA TYR A 27 -23.21 -8.21 11.87
C TYR A 27 -23.26 -9.73 11.66
N ARG A 28 -23.81 -10.49 12.61
CA ARG A 28 -23.98 -11.96 12.48
C ARG A 28 -24.88 -12.36 11.30
N ARG A 29 -25.93 -11.59 10.99
CA ARG A 29 -26.80 -11.86 9.82
C ARG A 29 -26.08 -11.58 8.51
N ARG A 30 -25.28 -10.51 8.44
CA ARG A 30 -24.45 -10.18 7.27
C ARG A 30 -23.36 -11.24 7.02
N LEU A 31 -22.74 -11.77 8.07
CA LEU A 31 -21.75 -12.84 7.96
C LEU A 31 -22.32 -14.12 7.33
N ARG A 32 -23.52 -14.56 7.73
CA ARG A 32 -24.17 -15.74 7.12
C ARG A 32 -24.50 -15.52 5.65
N ASN A 33 -25.00 -14.34 5.31
CA ASN A 33 -25.30 -14.00 3.92
C ASN A 33 -24.02 -13.97 3.06
N LEU A 34 -22.91 -13.47 3.61
CA LEU A 34 -21.61 -13.47 2.93
C LEU A 34 -21.03 -14.88 2.80
N GLN A 35 -21.16 -15.72 3.82
CA GLN A 35 -20.76 -17.13 3.78
C GLN A 35 -21.58 -17.92 2.74
N CYS A 36 -22.88 -17.69 2.64
CA CYS A 36 -23.68 -18.31 1.57
C CYS A 36 -23.31 -17.77 0.19
N ALA A 37 -23.12 -16.45 0.06
CA ALA A 37 -22.72 -15.85 -1.21
C ALA A 37 -21.37 -16.37 -1.69
N ILE A 38 -20.37 -16.46 -0.79
CA ILE A 38 -19.03 -16.93 -1.15
C ILE A 38 -19.05 -18.41 -1.54
N CYS A 39 -19.80 -19.26 -0.82
CA CYS A 39 -19.97 -20.67 -1.18
C CYS A 39 -20.61 -20.83 -2.56
N VAL A 40 -21.68 -20.08 -2.86
CA VAL A 40 -22.34 -20.14 -4.18
C VAL A 40 -21.39 -19.69 -5.29
N THR A 41 -20.59 -18.64 -5.06
CA THR A 41 -19.59 -18.19 -6.05
C THR A 41 -18.50 -19.22 -6.29
N PHE A 42 -17.99 -19.88 -5.24
CA PHE A 42 -16.98 -20.93 -5.40
C PHE A 42 -17.52 -22.13 -6.15
N ILE A 43 -18.75 -22.57 -5.84
CA ILE A 43 -19.39 -23.68 -6.56
C ILE A 43 -19.57 -23.32 -8.04
N ALA A 44 -20.01 -22.10 -8.37
CA ALA A 44 -20.16 -21.64 -9.74
C ALA A 44 -18.84 -21.59 -10.52
N ILE A 45 -17.75 -21.15 -9.90
CA ILE A 45 -16.43 -21.14 -10.54
C ILE A 45 -15.94 -22.57 -10.78
N LEU A 46 -16.11 -23.46 -9.79
CA LEU A 46 -15.71 -24.86 -9.92
C LEU A 46 -16.50 -25.60 -11.00
N THR A 47 -17.80 -25.34 -11.15
CA THR A 47 -18.60 -25.96 -12.22
C THR A 47 -18.16 -25.50 -13.60
N VAL A 48 -17.88 -24.21 -13.78
CA VAL A 48 -17.36 -23.68 -15.06
C VAL A 48 -15.97 -24.24 -15.36
N ALA A 49 -15.07 -24.28 -14.38
CA ALA A 49 -13.73 -24.83 -14.55
C ALA A 49 -13.77 -26.33 -14.91
N LEU A 50 -14.64 -27.10 -14.26
CA LEU A 50 -14.84 -28.52 -14.56
C LEU A 50 -15.41 -28.70 -15.97
N LEU A 51 -16.40 -27.88 -16.37
CA LEU A 51 -16.99 -27.92 -17.70
C LEU A 51 -15.93 -27.65 -18.78
N VAL A 52 -15.13 -26.58 -18.62
CA VAL A 52 -14.02 -26.26 -19.52
C VAL A 52 -13.02 -27.42 -19.58
N THR A 53 -12.65 -27.99 -18.43
CA THR A 53 -11.72 -29.12 -18.38
C THR A 53 -12.27 -30.35 -19.11
N VAL A 54 -13.54 -30.68 -18.92
CA VAL A 54 -14.21 -31.79 -19.64
C VAL A 54 -14.31 -31.50 -21.13
N SER A 55 -14.67 -30.27 -21.52
CA SER A 55 -14.70 -29.86 -22.94
C SER A 55 -13.33 -29.96 -23.59
N TYR A 56 -12.25 -29.58 -22.90
CA TYR A 56 -10.89 -29.75 -23.41
C TYR A 56 -10.48 -31.22 -23.53
N ASN A 57 -10.82 -32.04 -22.55
CA ASN A 57 -10.53 -33.48 -22.61
C ASN A 57 -11.31 -34.14 -23.76
N LEU A 58 -12.58 -33.80 -23.98
CA LEU A 58 -13.39 -34.34 -25.08
C LEU A 58 -12.92 -33.83 -26.45
N ASN A 59 -12.59 -32.54 -26.57
CA ASN A 59 -12.08 -31.96 -27.82
C ASN A 59 -10.77 -32.60 -28.27
N GLN A 60 -9.92 -33.03 -27.32
CA GLN A 60 -8.67 -33.69 -27.65
C GLN A 60 -8.86 -35.08 -28.28
N TYR A 61 -9.98 -35.75 -28.04
CA TYR A 61 -10.32 -37.03 -28.68
C TYR A 61 -10.98 -36.87 -30.06
N ASP A 62 -11.42 -35.66 -30.44
CA ASP A 62 -12.10 -35.40 -31.72
C ASP A 62 -11.17 -34.76 -32.78
N THR A 63 -9.93 -34.43 -32.40
CA THR A 63 -8.92 -33.83 -33.29
C THR A 63 -8.11 -34.81 -34.13
N ASP A 64 -8.65 -35.99 -34.45
CA ASP A 64 -8.16 -36.88 -35.52
C ASP A 64 -9.08 -36.84 -36.77
N VAL A 65 -9.85 -35.77 -36.95
CA VAL A 65 -10.60 -35.51 -38.19
C VAL A 65 -10.23 -34.14 -38.76
N ASP A 66 -9.70 -34.18 -39.97
CA ASP A 66 -9.05 -33.11 -40.73
C ASP A 66 -9.82 -31.78 -40.85
N ASN A 67 -9.09 -30.70 -40.56
CA ASN A 67 -8.94 -29.47 -41.35
C ASN A 67 -10.20 -28.79 -41.96
N SER A 68 -10.61 -27.64 -41.40
CA SER A 68 -10.58 -26.31 -42.06
C SER A 68 -11.62 -25.32 -41.51
N THR A 69 -11.17 -24.08 -41.30
CA THR A 69 -11.93 -22.80 -41.37
C THR A 69 -13.14 -22.58 -40.45
N ASN A 70 -13.00 -21.72 -39.43
CA ASN A 70 -13.49 -20.33 -39.49
C ASN A 70 -13.46 -19.61 -38.12
N THR A 71 -12.88 -18.41 -38.16
CA THR A 71 -13.23 -17.18 -37.42
C THR A 71 -14.23 -17.28 -36.26
N GLY A 72 -13.71 -17.08 -35.05
CA GLY A 72 -14.47 -16.68 -33.88
C GLY A 72 -13.55 -15.93 -32.92
N ALA A 73 -13.84 -14.65 -32.69
CA ALA A 73 -13.10 -13.75 -31.81
C ALA A 73 -13.04 -14.30 -30.37
N GLY A 74 -12.02 -15.10 -30.08
CA GLY A 74 -11.60 -15.44 -28.73
C GLY A 74 -10.64 -14.36 -28.24
N GLY A 75 -11.07 -13.54 -27.27
CA GLY A 75 -10.24 -12.56 -26.60
C GLY A 75 -9.00 -13.24 -26.02
N ASN A 76 -7.87 -13.09 -26.72
CA ASN A 76 -6.60 -13.65 -26.32
C ASN A 76 -6.04 -12.76 -25.20
N LEU A 77 -6.08 -13.25 -23.95
CA LEU A 77 -5.53 -12.58 -22.76
C LEU A 77 -4.00 -12.38 -22.81
N THR A 78 -3.36 -12.68 -23.94
CA THR A 78 -1.92 -12.51 -24.19
C THR A 78 -1.57 -11.21 -24.93
N LEU A 79 -2.55 -10.43 -25.39
CA LEU A 79 -2.34 -9.09 -25.94
C LEU A 79 -2.22 -8.04 -24.82
N LEU A 80 -1.23 -8.21 -23.93
CA LEU A 80 -0.81 -7.11 -23.07
C LEU A 80 0.05 -6.13 -23.89
N PRO A 81 0.00 -4.81 -23.58
CA PRO A 81 0.90 -3.83 -24.17
C PRO A 81 2.37 -4.28 -24.00
N PRO A 82 3.25 -4.02 -24.99
CA PRO A 82 4.67 -4.43 -24.93
C PRO A 82 5.40 -3.91 -23.68
N ASP A 83 4.93 -2.80 -23.11
CA ASP A 83 5.47 -2.19 -21.88
C ASP A 83 5.22 -3.03 -20.61
N MET A 84 4.30 -3.99 -20.66
CA MET A 84 3.96 -4.85 -19.51
C MET A 84 4.56 -6.27 -19.58
N VAL A 85 5.23 -6.60 -20.69
CA VAL A 85 6.04 -7.83 -20.83
C VAL A 85 7.12 -7.96 -19.74
N PRO A 86 7.87 -6.91 -19.33
CA PRO A 86 8.90 -7.07 -18.29
C PRO A 86 8.31 -7.42 -16.92
N LEU A 87 7.04 -7.05 -16.65
CA LEU A 87 6.39 -7.37 -15.38
C LEU A 87 6.04 -8.85 -15.25
N GLN A 88 5.88 -9.58 -16.36
CA GLN A 88 5.66 -11.03 -16.35
C GLN A 88 6.95 -11.82 -16.14
N GLN A 89 8.11 -11.23 -16.45
CA GLN A 89 9.43 -11.85 -16.25
C GLN A 89 9.91 -11.73 -14.81
N LEU A 90 9.29 -10.86 -14.01
CA LEU A 90 9.56 -10.74 -12.58
C LEU A 90 9.02 -11.97 -11.85
N THR A 91 9.91 -12.72 -11.21
CA THR A 91 9.54 -13.83 -10.33
C THR A 91 9.06 -13.25 -9.00
N TRP A 92 7.82 -13.54 -8.62
CA TRP A 92 7.24 -13.14 -7.33
C TRP A 92 7.43 -14.24 -6.29
N PRO A 93 7.73 -13.91 -5.02
CA PRO A 93 7.90 -12.56 -4.47
C PRO A 93 9.19 -11.88 -4.95
N LEU A 94 9.15 -10.56 -5.15
CA LEU A 94 10.36 -9.78 -5.40
C LEU A 94 11.35 -10.02 -4.23
N PRO A 95 12.66 -10.14 -4.52
CA PRO A 95 13.65 -10.19 -3.46
C PRO A 95 13.52 -8.94 -2.58
N ASP A 96 13.55 -9.13 -1.27
CA ASP A 96 13.53 -8.01 -0.33
C ASP A 96 14.66 -7.04 -0.68
N GLN A 97 14.33 -5.76 -0.75
CA GLN A 97 15.36 -4.73 -0.92
C GLN A 97 16.32 -4.82 0.27
N PRO A 98 17.64 -4.85 0.05
CA PRO A 98 18.58 -4.90 1.17
C PRO A 98 18.30 -3.72 2.09
N PRO A 99 18.35 -3.92 3.43
CA PRO A 99 18.18 -2.82 4.36
C PRO A 99 19.22 -1.75 4.02
N ALA A 100 18.77 -0.50 3.90
CA ALA A 100 19.66 0.60 3.59
C ALA A 100 20.81 0.64 4.62
N GLU A 101 22.05 0.76 4.17
CA GLU A 101 23.28 0.59 4.96
C GLU A 101 23.54 1.69 6.02
N TRP A 102 22.55 2.56 6.28
CA TRP A 102 22.66 3.71 7.18
C TRP A 102 22.95 3.36 8.64
N ILE A 103 22.87 2.09 9.04
CA ILE A 103 23.01 1.67 10.44
C ILE A 103 24.48 1.50 10.85
N GLU A 104 25.41 1.25 9.91
CA GLU A 104 26.72 0.67 10.31
C GLU A 104 27.97 1.50 9.97
N SER A 105 27.96 2.39 8.97
CA SER A 105 29.24 2.91 8.43
C SER A 105 29.63 4.33 8.87
N MET A 106 28.71 5.29 9.04
CA MET A 106 29.05 6.61 9.62
C MET A 106 27.79 7.43 9.94
N PRO A 107 27.67 8.08 11.12
CA PRO A 107 26.59 9.03 11.35
C PRO A 107 26.75 10.24 10.42
N PRO A 108 25.65 10.74 9.79
CA PRO A 108 25.72 11.88 8.89
C PRO A 108 26.21 13.13 9.63
N SER A 109 27.01 13.96 8.95
CA SER A 109 27.52 15.20 9.55
C SER A 109 26.37 16.15 9.92
N PRO A 110 26.48 16.93 11.01
CA PRO A 110 25.41 17.84 11.43
C PRO A 110 25.06 18.87 10.36
N GLU A 111 26.03 19.28 9.55
CA GLU A 111 25.83 20.16 8.40
C GLU A 111 24.96 19.49 7.32
N ALA A 112 25.24 18.23 6.98
CA ALA A 112 24.45 17.46 6.01
C ALA A 112 23.01 17.27 6.50
N ILE A 113 22.81 17.01 7.80
CA ILE A 113 21.48 16.92 8.41
C ILE A 113 20.72 18.25 8.26
N SER A 114 21.36 19.38 8.58
CA SER A 114 20.70 20.68 8.47
C SER A 114 20.33 21.05 7.02
N ALA A 115 21.20 20.72 6.05
CA ALA A 115 20.95 20.92 4.63
C ALA A 115 19.79 20.04 4.14
N ALA A 116 19.76 18.77 4.56
CA ALA A 116 18.69 17.84 4.24
C ALA A 116 17.33 18.28 4.83
N VAL A 117 17.30 18.71 6.09
CA VAL A 117 16.09 19.30 6.70
C VAL A 117 15.64 20.55 5.94
N GLY A 118 16.58 21.39 5.48
CA GLY A 118 16.31 22.53 4.61
C GLY A 118 15.60 22.12 3.31
N SER A 119 16.09 21.08 2.63
CA SER A 119 15.47 20.54 1.41
C SER A 119 14.07 19.96 1.67
N GLY A 120 13.88 19.24 2.78
CA GLY A 120 12.57 18.71 3.18
C GLY A 120 11.53 19.80 3.43
N ASN A 121 11.93 20.88 4.11
CA ASN A 121 11.08 22.04 4.32
C ASN A 121 10.76 22.78 3.01
N ALA A 122 11.75 22.94 2.13
CA ALA A 122 11.55 23.53 0.81
C ALA A 122 10.54 22.71 -0.02
N ALA A 123 10.67 21.38 -0.04
CA ALA A 123 9.72 20.48 -0.71
C ALA A 123 8.30 20.60 -0.11
N LEU A 124 8.19 20.69 1.22
CA LEU A 124 6.90 20.90 1.88
C LEU A 124 6.24 22.22 1.46
N THR A 125 6.99 23.31 1.38
CA THR A 125 6.45 24.60 0.90
C THR A 125 6.01 24.54 -0.56
N ALA A 126 6.76 23.82 -1.41
CA ALA A 126 6.40 23.61 -2.81
C ALA A 126 5.10 22.79 -2.94
N LYS A 127 4.95 21.70 -2.16
CA LYS A 127 3.72 20.91 -2.07
C LYS A 127 2.54 21.79 -1.69
N LYS A 128 2.66 22.59 -0.61
CA LYS A 128 1.59 23.50 -0.14
C LYS A 128 1.21 24.52 -1.20
N ARG A 129 2.18 25.05 -1.96
CA ARG A 129 1.91 25.97 -3.07
C ARG A 129 1.08 25.31 -4.17
N VAL A 130 1.41 24.07 -4.54
CA VAL A 130 0.64 23.31 -5.54
C VAL A 130 -0.77 23.00 -5.02
N GLU A 131 -0.90 22.56 -3.77
CA GLU A 131 -2.19 22.28 -3.15
C GLU A 131 -3.07 23.54 -3.04
N ALA A 132 -2.49 24.71 -2.75
CA ALA A 132 -3.22 25.97 -2.73
C ALA A 132 -3.79 26.36 -4.10
N THR A 133 -3.12 25.98 -5.20
CA THR A 133 -3.61 26.23 -6.56
C THR A 133 -4.64 25.21 -7.06
N ARG A 134 -4.87 24.10 -6.32
CA ARG A 134 -5.84 23.08 -6.72
C ARG A 134 -7.26 23.57 -6.44
N GLY A 135 -8.07 23.66 -7.49
CA GLY A 135 -9.50 23.90 -7.36
C GLY A 135 -10.20 22.74 -6.64
N SER A 136 -11.28 23.05 -5.91
CA SER A 136 -12.11 22.01 -5.29
C SER A 136 -12.85 21.21 -6.37
N LEU A 137 -12.80 19.88 -6.27
CA LEU A 137 -13.55 19.02 -7.16
C LEU A 137 -15.03 18.99 -6.76
N ALA A 138 -15.90 18.82 -7.75
CA ALA A 138 -17.33 18.70 -7.51
C ALA A 138 -17.62 17.47 -6.60
N PRO A 139 -18.39 17.66 -5.51
CA PRO A 139 -18.54 16.66 -4.46
C PRO A 139 -19.12 15.33 -4.95
N ASP A 140 -20.03 15.36 -5.93
CA ASP A 140 -20.76 14.17 -6.39
C ASP A 140 -20.04 13.39 -7.51
N THR A 141 -18.83 13.81 -7.87
CA THR A 141 -18.01 13.09 -8.85
C THR A 141 -17.25 11.93 -8.21
N PRO A 142 -16.98 10.83 -8.94
CA PRO A 142 -16.10 9.76 -8.47
C PRO A 142 -14.74 10.29 -7.97
N ALA A 143 -14.17 11.28 -8.66
CA ALA A 143 -12.92 11.92 -8.28
C ALA A 143 -13.03 12.70 -6.96
N GLY A 144 -14.12 13.44 -6.74
CA GLY A 144 -14.38 14.13 -5.47
C GLY A 144 -14.58 13.17 -4.29
N ARG A 145 -15.17 11.99 -4.51
CA ARG A 145 -15.26 10.93 -3.50
C ARG A 145 -13.89 10.32 -3.18
N ALA A 146 -13.09 10.02 -4.19
CA ALA A 146 -11.74 9.50 -4.03
C ALA A 146 -10.83 10.49 -3.28
N GLN A 147 -10.88 11.78 -3.64
CA GLN A 147 -10.12 12.81 -2.97
C GLN A 147 -10.53 12.96 -1.50
N ARG A 148 -11.83 12.91 -1.18
CA ARG A 148 -12.30 12.94 0.21
C ARG A 148 -11.85 11.71 1.01
N ALA A 149 -11.81 10.53 0.39
CA ALA A 149 -11.32 9.31 1.04
C ALA A 149 -9.80 9.38 1.29
N ALA A 150 -9.03 10.02 0.40
CA ALA A 150 -7.60 10.23 0.55
C ALA A 150 -7.25 11.43 1.45
N ALA A 151 -8.20 12.31 1.75
CA ALA A 151 -7.97 13.50 2.57
C ALA A 151 -7.72 13.10 4.02
N THR A 152 -6.55 13.47 4.54
CA THR A 152 -6.23 13.34 5.96
C THR A 152 -7.08 14.29 6.79
N ALA A 153 -7.55 13.85 7.96
CA ALA A 153 -8.23 14.72 8.91
C ALA A 153 -7.33 15.90 9.32
N ALA A 154 -7.94 17.06 9.61
CA ALA A 154 -7.21 18.28 9.98
C ALA A 154 -6.29 18.09 11.21
N SER A 155 -6.66 17.21 12.14
CA SER A 155 -5.84 16.85 13.30
C SER A 155 -4.58 16.04 12.96
N VAL A 156 -4.59 15.29 11.84
CA VAL A 156 -3.49 14.42 11.41
C VAL A 156 -2.63 15.10 10.33
N ALA A 157 -3.14 16.15 9.68
CA ALA A 157 -2.41 16.95 8.70
C ALA A 157 -1.01 17.39 9.13
N PRO A 158 -0.76 17.93 10.35
CA PRO A 158 0.59 18.32 10.75
C PRO A 158 1.56 17.12 10.86
N LEU A 159 1.05 15.95 11.27
CA LEU A 159 1.86 14.73 11.33
C LEU A 159 2.21 14.24 9.92
N ALA A 160 1.26 14.28 8.99
CA ALA A 160 1.49 13.90 7.60
C ALA A 160 2.48 14.85 6.90
N ASP A 161 2.40 16.14 7.18
CA ASP A 161 3.35 17.14 6.66
C ASP A 161 4.76 16.93 7.24
N ALA A 162 4.87 16.63 8.54
CA ALA A 162 6.15 16.32 9.17
C ALA A 162 6.77 15.04 8.60
N ALA A 163 5.96 14.00 8.38
CA ALA A 163 6.40 12.75 7.76
C ALA A 163 6.88 12.97 6.32
N TYR A 164 6.16 13.77 5.53
CA TYR A 164 6.56 14.13 4.18
C TYR A 164 7.90 14.90 4.16
N ALA A 165 8.06 15.90 5.03
CA ALA A 165 9.32 16.64 5.14
C ALA A 165 10.49 15.73 5.58
N ALA A 166 10.23 14.82 6.53
CA ALA A 166 11.23 13.86 6.99
C ALA A 166 11.64 12.89 5.87
N GLU A 167 10.68 12.38 5.09
CA GLU A 167 10.97 11.49 3.95
C GLU A 167 11.82 12.19 2.88
N TYR A 168 11.51 13.46 2.57
CA TYR A 168 12.33 14.22 1.63
C TYR A 168 13.74 14.50 2.18
N ALA A 169 13.86 14.79 3.47
CA ALA A 169 15.15 14.97 4.12
C ALA A 169 15.97 13.67 4.11
N THR A 170 15.37 12.51 4.39
CA THR A 170 16.08 11.23 4.34
C THR A 170 16.51 10.88 2.92
N ARG A 171 15.67 11.11 1.91
CA ARG A 171 16.04 10.95 0.50
C ARG A 171 17.20 11.87 0.09
N ALA A 172 17.21 13.11 0.56
CA ALA A 172 18.31 14.04 0.29
C ALA A 172 19.63 13.57 0.94
N LEU A 173 19.57 12.98 2.14
CA LEU A 173 20.73 12.36 2.76
C LEU A 173 21.22 11.15 1.95
N LEU A 174 20.32 10.26 1.53
CA LEU A 174 20.68 9.07 0.75
C LEU A 174 21.38 9.44 -0.56
N ASN A 175 20.84 10.39 -1.30
CA ASN A 175 21.42 10.81 -2.58
C ASN A 175 22.75 11.57 -2.40
N GLY A 176 22.89 12.33 -1.31
CA GLY A 176 24.16 13.00 -0.99
C GLY A 176 25.25 12.06 -0.45
N GLU A 177 24.87 10.94 0.15
CA GLU A 177 25.77 9.88 0.64
C GLU A 177 26.24 8.98 -0.51
N GLU A 178 25.40 8.68 -1.51
CA GLU A 178 25.78 7.87 -2.68
C GLU A 178 26.92 8.52 -3.48
N GLU A 179 26.89 9.85 -3.68
CA GLU A 179 27.98 10.58 -4.31
C GLU A 179 29.29 10.54 -3.49
N ARG A 180 29.19 10.54 -2.15
CA ARG A 180 30.35 10.43 -1.24
C ARG A 180 30.91 9.00 -1.17
N GLY A 181 30.05 7.99 -1.13
CA GLY A 181 30.45 6.57 -1.13
C GLY A 181 31.16 6.20 -2.42
N ILE A 182 30.64 6.64 -3.56
CA ILE A 182 31.28 6.49 -4.87
C ILE A 182 32.63 7.25 -4.88
N SER A 183 32.68 8.49 -4.40
CA SER A 183 33.93 9.27 -4.33
C SER A 183 35.00 8.66 -3.41
N LEU A 184 34.62 8.06 -2.28
CA LEU A 184 35.54 7.38 -1.35
C LEU A 184 36.09 6.08 -1.94
N ILE A 185 35.27 5.31 -2.65
CA ILE A 185 35.71 4.10 -3.36
C ILE A 185 36.74 4.44 -4.44
N TYR A 186 36.54 5.54 -5.19
CA TYR A 186 37.53 6.02 -6.15
C TYR A 186 38.82 6.50 -5.47
N ARG A 187 38.72 7.20 -4.35
CA ARG A 187 39.89 7.69 -3.60
C ARG A 187 40.70 6.54 -2.98
N VAL A 188 40.06 5.51 -2.43
CA VAL A 188 40.75 4.31 -1.88
C VAL A 188 41.46 3.51 -2.98
N ARG A 189 40.93 3.50 -4.21
CA ARG A 189 41.59 2.86 -5.35
C ARG A 189 42.87 3.59 -5.80
N GLU A 190 42.95 4.91 -5.66
CA GLU A 190 44.17 5.69 -5.95
C GLU A 190 45.32 5.44 -4.97
N TRP A 191 45.02 5.11 -3.70
CA TRP A 191 46.04 4.78 -2.71
C TRP A 191 46.65 3.38 -2.87
N ASN A 192 46.01 2.51 -3.65
CA ASN A 192 46.44 1.12 -3.83
C ASN A 192 47.20 0.88 -5.16
N GLN A 193 47.54 1.97 -5.87
CA GLN A 193 48.30 1.96 -7.13
C GLN A 193 49.65 2.71 -7.04
N ASN A 194 50.01 3.21 -5.86
CA ASN A 194 51.35 3.72 -5.53
C ASN A 194 51.96 2.86 -4.41
#